data_AF-A0A965WNP3-F1
#
_entry.id   AF-A0A965WNP3-F1
#
_cell.length_a   1.000
_cell.length_b   1.000
_cell.length_c   1.000
_cell.angle_alpha   90.00
_cell.angle_beta   90.00
_cell.angle_gamma   90.00
#
_symmetry.space_group_name_H-M   'P 1'
#
loop_
_entity.id
_entity.type
_entity.pdbx_description
1 polymer ?
#
loop_
_entity_poly.entity_id
_entity_poly.type
_entity_poly.pdbx_seq_one_letter_code
_entity_poly.pdbx_strand_id
1 'polypeptide(L)'
;MNQKRSDNFDKFSNKKKGSAVKEEYRQEKKKAKIEMRAAGEAMRQRKKDKERGIPVEPLGNNKRITPASKRTPSTYVKKGEAPKYGELASPFPAKSKFTNKRTPASMNRADEKRTASIGKVTASADAPFEQMPLNKYIAHAGISGRREAAETVKAGHVTVNGDTVLEPGYKVKYKDVVRLKGKVLQLQVTPVYILLNKPKDYICTANDPEGRKTVLDIIKNATTQRMFPVGRLDRNTTGVLILTNDGDLAQKLTHPSYEIKKIYEVTLDKPVTKADMESIAAGVELEDGFIAADAVSYLSNTSKNVIGIEIHSGRNRIVRRIFEHLGYDVRHLDRVMFANLTKKNVDRGKWRFLAEKEVRLLKFLNKSFTRKSSK
;
A
#
# COMPACT_ATOMS: atom_id res chain seq x y z
N MET A 1 -6.74 -32.16 24.10
CA MET A 1 -7.08 -32.44 22.70
C MET A 1 -7.28 -31.13 21.95
N ASN A 2 -6.87 -31.12 20.68
CA ASN A 2 -6.26 -29.99 19.96
C ASN A 2 -7.06 -28.69 19.93
N GLN A 3 -6.47 -27.62 20.48
CA GLN A 3 -6.80 -26.24 20.10
C GLN A 3 -6.66 -26.14 18.59
N LYS A 4 -7.73 -25.81 17.86
CA LYS A 4 -7.67 -25.51 16.42
C LYS A 4 -6.87 -24.21 16.23
N ARG A 5 -5.54 -24.32 16.26
CA ARG A 5 -4.62 -23.22 15.95
C ARG A 5 -4.35 -23.24 14.46
N SER A 6 -4.46 -22.08 13.82
CA SER A 6 -4.02 -21.92 12.43
C SER A 6 -2.49 -21.73 12.38
N ASP A 7 -1.86 -22.10 11.27
CA ASP A 7 -0.41 -21.84 11.05
C ASP A 7 -0.02 -20.36 11.21
N ASN A 8 -0.98 -19.46 11.00
CA ASN A 8 -0.79 -18.02 11.18
C ASN A 8 -0.81 -17.63 12.67
N PHE A 9 -1.58 -18.34 13.50
CA PHE A 9 -1.63 -18.15 14.94
C PHE A 9 -0.35 -18.60 15.64
N ASP A 10 0.24 -19.75 15.25
CA ASP A 10 1.47 -20.24 15.88
C ASP A 10 2.70 -19.36 15.58
N LYS A 11 2.74 -18.72 14.40
CA LYS A 11 3.74 -17.68 14.10
C LYS A 11 3.64 -16.46 15.00
N PHE A 12 2.48 -16.23 15.61
CA PHE A 12 2.22 -15.13 16.52
C PHE A 12 2.50 -15.50 17.98
N SER A 13 2.12 -16.71 18.41
CA SER A 13 2.30 -17.20 19.79
C SER A 13 3.76 -17.55 20.11
N ASN A 14 4.49 -18.15 19.16
CA ASN A 14 5.91 -18.49 19.33
C ASN A 14 6.84 -17.31 19.02
N LYS A 15 6.84 -16.29 19.88
CA LYS A 15 7.94 -15.32 19.93
C LYS A 15 9.18 -15.99 20.52
N LYS A 16 10.11 -16.48 19.67
CA LYS A 16 11.53 -16.41 20.06
C LYS A 16 11.85 -14.93 20.33
N LYS A 17 12.33 -14.61 21.53
CA LYS A 17 12.58 -13.23 21.98
C LYS A 17 13.42 -12.51 20.93
N GLY A 18 12.94 -11.36 20.46
CA GLY A 18 13.54 -10.59 19.36
C GLY A 18 14.95 -10.06 19.64
N SER A 19 15.48 -10.21 20.87
CA SER A 19 16.88 -9.97 21.20
C SER A 19 17.81 -11.01 20.59
N ALA A 20 17.50 -12.31 20.73
CA ALA A 20 18.35 -13.39 20.23
C ALA A 20 18.51 -13.35 18.71
N VAL A 21 17.42 -13.11 17.97
CA VAL A 21 17.43 -12.98 16.50
C VAL A 21 18.17 -11.71 16.04
N LYS A 22 18.15 -10.63 16.83
CA LYS A 22 18.92 -9.40 16.55
C LYS A 22 20.41 -9.60 16.84
N GLU A 23 20.76 -10.36 17.86
CA GLU A 23 22.14 -10.71 18.23
C GLU A 23 22.81 -11.51 17.12
N GLU A 24 22.15 -12.57 16.64
CA GLU A 24 22.62 -13.42 15.54
C GLU A 24 22.88 -12.61 14.26
N TYR A 25 21.92 -11.77 13.86
CA TYR A 25 22.07 -10.92 12.67
C TYR A 25 23.20 -9.88 12.82
N ARG A 26 23.45 -9.39 14.04
CA ARG A 26 24.55 -8.45 14.33
C ARG A 26 25.90 -9.15 14.25
N GLN A 27 26.00 -10.39 14.73
CA GLN A 27 27.21 -11.20 14.62
C GLN A 27 27.51 -11.58 13.16
N GLU A 28 26.49 -11.95 12.39
CA GLU A 28 26.63 -12.30 10.97
C GLU A 28 27.12 -11.09 10.14
N LYS A 29 26.54 -9.91 10.35
CA LYS A 29 27.03 -8.66 9.73
C LYS A 29 28.46 -8.30 10.14
N LYS A 30 28.83 -8.53 11.41
CA LYS A 30 30.19 -8.26 11.89
C LYS A 30 31.19 -9.22 11.23
N LYS A 31 30.84 -10.51 11.11
CA LYS A 31 31.65 -11.52 10.44
C LYS A 31 31.84 -11.20 8.96
N ALA A 32 30.77 -10.88 8.23
CA ALA A 32 30.84 -10.50 6.82
C ALA A 32 31.69 -9.23 6.59
N LYS A 33 31.64 -8.25 7.51
CA LYS A 33 32.47 -7.04 7.43
C LYS A 33 33.96 -7.32 7.67
N ILE A 34 34.27 -8.21 8.61
CA ILE A 34 35.66 -8.65 8.88
C ILE A 34 36.20 -9.41 7.66
N GLU A 35 35.39 -10.29 7.07
CA GLU A 35 35.76 -11.09 5.90
C GLU A 35 35.99 -10.21 4.65
N MET A 36 35.13 -9.21 4.40
CA MET A 36 35.35 -8.25 3.32
C MET A 36 36.62 -7.40 3.53
N ARG A 37 36.93 -7.02 4.78
CA ARG A 37 38.14 -6.25 5.09
C ARG A 37 39.39 -7.11 4.88
N ALA A 38 39.37 -8.35 5.34
CA ALA A 38 40.46 -9.31 5.13
C ALA A 38 40.68 -9.58 3.63
N ALA A 39 39.60 -9.75 2.85
CA ALA A 39 39.69 -9.90 1.40
C ALA A 39 40.28 -8.65 0.71
N GLY A 40 39.91 -7.46 1.17
CA GLY A 40 40.46 -6.19 0.66
C GLY A 40 41.94 -5.98 1.00
N GLU A 41 42.36 -6.36 2.21
CA GLU A 41 43.75 -6.31 2.65
C GLU A 41 44.60 -7.35 1.90
N ALA A 42 44.09 -8.58 1.69
CA ALA A 42 44.74 -9.60 0.89
C ALA A 42 44.92 -9.16 -0.58
N MET A 43 43.93 -8.49 -1.17
CA MET A 43 44.06 -7.95 -2.54
C MET A 43 45.11 -6.83 -2.63
N ARG A 44 45.20 -5.96 -1.61
CA ARG A 44 46.22 -4.91 -1.53
C ARG A 44 47.62 -5.48 -1.36
N GLN A 45 47.78 -6.49 -0.51
CA GLN A 45 49.05 -7.16 -0.29
C GLN A 45 49.52 -7.85 -1.56
N ARG A 46 48.63 -8.59 -2.22
CA ARG A 46 48.89 -9.22 -3.52
C ARG A 46 49.30 -8.21 -4.61
N LYS A 47 48.72 -7.01 -4.61
CA LYS A 47 49.13 -5.95 -5.55
C LYS A 47 50.57 -5.47 -5.27
N LYS A 48 50.93 -5.29 -4.00
CA LYS A 48 52.29 -4.94 -3.58
C LYS A 48 53.29 -6.06 -3.91
N ASP A 49 52.91 -7.32 -3.71
CA ASP A 49 53.77 -8.47 -3.98
C ASP A 49 54.02 -8.61 -5.50
N LYS A 50 53.00 -8.33 -6.32
CA LYS A 50 53.13 -8.25 -7.77
C LYS A 50 54.03 -7.08 -8.22
N GLU A 51 53.93 -5.91 -7.57
CA GLU A 51 54.80 -4.76 -7.82
C GLU A 51 56.26 -5.03 -7.37
N ARG A 52 56.48 -5.93 -6.40
CA ARG A 52 57.80 -6.36 -5.93
C ARG A 52 58.39 -7.56 -6.70
N GLY A 53 57.71 -8.01 -7.76
CA GLY A 53 58.19 -9.12 -8.60
C GLY A 53 58.04 -10.51 -7.99
N ILE A 54 57.27 -10.66 -6.90
CA ILE A 54 57.01 -11.96 -6.27
C ILE A 54 55.92 -12.69 -7.05
N PRO A 55 56.09 -13.97 -7.45
CA PRO A 55 55.07 -14.74 -8.13
C PRO A 55 53.82 -14.92 -7.26
N VAL A 56 52.63 -14.63 -7.81
CA VAL A 56 51.33 -14.80 -7.10
C VAL A 56 50.35 -15.59 -7.95
N GLU A 57 49.74 -16.64 -7.37
CA GLU A 57 48.85 -17.57 -8.08
C GLU A 57 47.61 -16.90 -8.69
N PRO A 58 47.18 -17.29 -9.91
CA PRO A 58 46.02 -16.71 -10.58
C PRO A 58 44.71 -16.95 -9.80
N LEU A 59 43.85 -15.93 -9.72
CA LEU A 59 42.50 -16.08 -9.17
C LEU A 59 41.65 -16.92 -10.13
N GLY A 60 41.13 -18.04 -9.65
CA GLY A 60 40.18 -18.88 -10.39
C GLY A 60 38.94 -18.10 -10.85
N ASN A 61 38.49 -18.37 -12.07
CA ASN A 61 37.36 -17.71 -12.73
C ASN A 61 36.07 -17.86 -11.92
N ASN A 62 35.55 -16.75 -11.36
CA ASN A 62 34.13 -16.62 -11.10
C ASN A 62 33.63 -15.17 -11.31
N LYS A 63 32.46 -15.09 -11.94
CA LYS A 63 31.78 -13.96 -12.60
C LYS A 63 32.00 -12.55 -12.01
N ARG A 64 32.41 -11.62 -12.89
CA ARG A 64 32.41 -10.17 -12.69
C ARG A 64 31.01 -9.65 -12.32
N ILE A 65 30.90 -9.00 -11.17
CA ILE A 65 29.81 -8.06 -10.85
C ILE A 65 30.37 -6.64 -11.06
N THR A 66 29.82 -5.90 -12.01
CA THR A 66 30.17 -4.49 -12.27
C THR A 66 29.30 -3.55 -11.42
N PRO A 67 29.89 -2.59 -10.67
CA PRO A 67 29.15 -1.46 -10.11
C PRO A 67 29.15 -0.29 -11.11
N ALA A 68 27.96 0.16 -11.53
CA ALA A 68 27.80 1.32 -12.40
C ALA A 68 27.90 2.65 -11.61
N SER A 69 28.81 3.51 -12.08
CA SER A 69 28.75 4.98 -12.14
C SER A 69 28.64 5.80 -10.84
N LYS A 70 29.79 6.32 -10.38
CA LYS A 70 29.91 7.54 -9.58
C LYS A 70 30.02 8.74 -10.53
N ARG A 71 29.18 9.76 -10.32
CA ARG A 71 29.30 11.10 -10.90
C ARG A 71 30.53 11.83 -10.33
N THR A 72 31.24 12.53 -11.20
CA THR A 72 32.41 13.38 -10.91
C THR A 72 32.01 14.72 -10.24
N PRO A 73 32.93 15.37 -9.51
CA PRO A 73 32.67 16.65 -8.84
C PRO A 73 32.87 17.83 -9.81
N SER A 74 31.91 18.76 -9.82
CA SER A 74 31.98 20.03 -10.55
C SER A 74 32.90 21.02 -9.84
N THR A 75 33.73 21.67 -10.65
CA THR A 75 34.71 22.69 -10.30
C THR A 75 34.05 24.02 -9.92
N TYR A 76 34.63 24.61 -8.88
CA TYR A 76 34.40 25.95 -8.35
C TYR A 76 34.89 27.02 -9.34
N VAL A 77 34.08 28.06 -9.61
CA VAL A 77 34.52 29.30 -10.27
C VAL A 77 34.16 30.49 -9.39
N LYS A 78 35.14 31.39 -9.21
CA LYS A 78 35.15 32.56 -8.33
C LYS A 78 34.17 33.66 -8.74
N LYS A 79 33.70 34.38 -7.71
CA LYS A 79 32.94 35.64 -7.72
C LYS A 79 33.63 36.76 -8.52
N GLY A 80 32.81 37.55 -9.22
CA GLY A 80 33.10 38.90 -9.68
C GLY A 80 31.78 39.69 -9.81
N GLU A 81 31.69 40.76 -9.01
CA GLU A 81 30.86 41.98 -9.10
C GLU A 81 29.31 41.91 -9.23
N ALA A 82 28.65 42.61 -8.30
CA ALA A 82 27.22 42.85 -8.26
C ALA A 82 26.87 44.14 -9.04
N PRO A 83 25.81 44.17 -9.88
CA PRO A 83 25.31 45.41 -10.43
C PRO A 83 24.32 46.11 -9.49
N LYS A 84 24.43 47.43 -9.47
CA LYS A 84 23.63 48.40 -8.71
C LYS A 84 22.18 48.48 -9.19
N TYR A 85 21.31 48.86 -8.27
CA TYR A 85 19.88 49.13 -8.46
C TYR A 85 19.62 50.34 -9.38
N GLY A 86 18.61 50.22 -10.26
CA GLY A 86 17.82 51.34 -10.79
C GLY A 86 18.21 51.89 -12.18
N GLU A 87 17.60 51.36 -13.25
CA GLU A 87 16.96 52.14 -14.33
C GLU A 87 16.25 51.21 -15.32
N LEU A 88 15.07 51.62 -15.77
CA LEU A 88 14.21 50.92 -16.71
C LEU A 88 14.77 50.99 -18.14
N ALA A 89 14.87 49.84 -18.82
CA ALA A 89 14.62 49.74 -20.26
C ALA A 89 14.32 48.29 -20.66
N SER A 90 13.12 48.04 -21.21
CA SER A 90 12.72 46.75 -21.78
C SER A 90 13.13 46.65 -23.25
N PRO A 91 13.76 45.55 -23.71
CA PRO A 91 13.93 45.30 -25.13
C PRO A 91 13.26 43.98 -25.53
N PHE A 92 11.92 43.91 -25.53
CA PHE A 92 11.21 42.85 -26.26
C PHE A 92 9.91 43.37 -26.90
N PRO A 93 9.67 43.06 -28.19
CA PRO A 93 8.56 43.62 -28.94
C PRO A 93 7.22 43.03 -28.48
N ALA A 94 6.19 43.87 -28.56
CA ALA A 94 4.81 43.57 -28.17
C ALA A 94 4.30 42.27 -28.83
N LYS A 95 3.99 41.26 -28.00
CA LYS A 95 3.24 40.08 -28.45
C LYS A 95 1.77 40.45 -28.61
N SER A 96 1.30 40.34 -29.84
CA SER A 96 -0.11 40.43 -30.22
C SER A 96 -0.98 39.49 -29.37
N LYS A 97 -2.11 40.01 -28.91
CA LYS A 97 -3.17 39.24 -28.25
C LYS A 97 -3.84 38.33 -29.29
N PHE A 98 -3.26 37.17 -29.57
CA PHE A 98 -3.99 36.07 -30.22
C PHE A 98 -4.84 35.37 -29.18
N THR A 99 -6.12 35.72 -29.10
CA THR A 99 -7.13 34.88 -28.48
C THR A 99 -7.36 33.67 -29.37
N ASN A 100 -6.53 32.62 -29.21
CA ASN A 100 -6.79 31.33 -29.87
C ASN A 100 -8.05 30.71 -29.24
N LYS A 101 -9.22 31.03 -29.78
CA LYS A 101 -10.42 30.20 -29.61
C LYS A 101 -10.11 28.84 -30.22
N ARG A 102 -9.97 27.83 -29.36
CA ARG A 102 -9.74 26.44 -29.76
C ARG A 102 -10.95 25.96 -30.57
N THR A 103 -10.76 25.70 -31.86
CA THR A 103 -11.78 25.08 -32.71
C THR A 103 -11.85 23.58 -32.42
N PRO A 104 -13.02 22.92 -32.61
CA PRO A 104 -13.15 21.46 -32.44
C PRO A 104 -12.11 20.68 -33.24
N ALA A 105 -11.80 21.11 -34.47
CA ALA A 105 -10.77 20.51 -35.32
C ALA A 105 -9.35 20.63 -34.74
N SER A 106 -9.02 21.76 -34.08
CA SER A 106 -7.73 21.92 -33.40
C SER A 106 -7.62 21.05 -32.13
N MET A 107 -8.75 20.78 -31.45
CA MET A 107 -8.80 19.86 -30.32
C MET A 107 -8.62 18.41 -30.79
N ASN A 108 -9.23 18.02 -31.91
CA ASN A 108 -9.09 16.67 -32.48
C ASN A 108 -7.64 16.36 -32.90
N ARG A 109 -6.94 17.29 -33.56
CA ARG A 109 -5.50 17.11 -33.89
C ARG A 109 -4.61 17.05 -32.65
N ALA A 110 -4.95 17.80 -31.60
CA ALA A 110 -4.24 17.74 -30.33
C ALA A 110 -4.55 16.44 -29.57
N ASP A 111 -5.76 15.90 -29.72
CA ASP A 111 -6.16 14.60 -29.19
C ASP A 111 -5.49 13.46 -29.92
N GLU A 112 -5.39 13.47 -31.25
CA GLU A 112 -4.62 12.49 -32.03
C GLU A 112 -3.14 12.48 -31.63
N LYS A 113 -2.54 13.66 -31.42
CA LYS A 113 -1.15 13.74 -30.92
C LYS A 113 -1.04 13.28 -29.47
N ARG A 114 -2.05 13.54 -28.62
CA ARG A 114 -2.08 13.07 -27.24
C ARG A 114 -2.27 11.56 -27.16
N THR A 115 -3.21 10.97 -27.90
CA THR A 115 -3.42 9.53 -27.97
C THR A 115 -2.21 8.79 -28.53
N ALA A 116 -1.49 9.38 -29.49
CA ALA A 116 -0.21 8.87 -29.95
C ALA A 116 0.91 8.96 -28.89
N SER A 117 0.87 9.99 -28.03
CA SER A 117 1.83 10.20 -26.93
C SER A 117 1.44 9.54 -25.60
N ILE A 118 0.23 8.96 -25.50
CA ILE A 118 -0.11 7.97 -24.48
C ILE A 118 0.74 6.77 -24.83
N GLY A 119 2.00 6.83 -24.38
CA GLY A 119 3.00 5.80 -24.63
C GLY A 119 2.35 4.46 -24.39
N LYS A 120 2.54 3.53 -25.34
CA LYS A 120 2.09 2.14 -25.27
C LYS A 120 2.05 1.75 -23.80
N VAL A 121 0.85 1.77 -23.21
CA VAL A 121 0.64 1.19 -21.90
C VAL A 121 1.10 -0.22 -22.15
N THR A 122 2.27 -0.59 -21.61
CA THR A 122 2.67 -1.98 -21.54
C THR A 122 1.66 -2.58 -20.59
N ALA A 123 0.49 -2.90 -21.12
CA ALA A 123 -0.40 -3.88 -20.57
C ALA A 123 0.51 -5.09 -20.44
N SER A 124 1.03 -5.32 -19.23
CA SER A 124 1.30 -6.67 -18.80
C SER A 124 0.09 -7.49 -19.25
N ALA A 125 0.33 -8.58 -19.98
CA ALA A 125 -0.67 -9.38 -20.70
C ALA A 125 -1.83 -9.94 -19.85
N ASP A 126 -1.93 -9.53 -18.58
CA ASP A 126 -2.92 -9.91 -17.58
C ASP A 126 -3.86 -8.75 -17.18
N ALA A 127 -4.17 -7.79 -18.07
CA ALA A 127 -5.20 -6.77 -17.82
C ALA A 127 -6.56 -7.20 -18.43
N PRO A 128 -7.50 -7.80 -17.65
CA PRO A 128 -8.76 -8.32 -18.18
C PRO A 128 -9.82 -7.24 -18.49
N PHE A 129 -9.46 -5.96 -18.54
CA PHE A 129 -10.45 -4.88 -18.64
C PHE A 129 -10.35 -4.16 -19.98
N GLU A 130 -10.76 -4.79 -21.07
CA GLU A 130 -10.87 -4.10 -22.36
C GLU A 130 -11.80 -2.86 -22.28
N GLN A 131 -12.72 -2.87 -21.30
CA GLN A 131 -13.68 -1.80 -21.02
C GLN A 131 -13.87 -1.63 -19.49
N MET A 132 -14.12 -0.39 -19.05
CA MET A 132 -14.53 -0.09 -17.68
C MET A 132 -15.63 0.98 -17.64
N PRO A 133 -16.49 1.02 -16.60
CA PRO A 133 -17.48 2.08 -16.46
C PRO A 133 -16.84 3.47 -16.32
N LEU A 134 -17.47 4.50 -16.88
CA LEU A 134 -16.97 5.88 -16.90
C LEU A 134 -16.72 6.43 -15.49
N ASN A 135 -17.62 6.15 -14.54
CA ASN A 135 -17.42 6.54 -13.14
C ASN A 135 -16.19 5.87 -12.49
N LYS A 136 -15.84 4.64 -12.91
CA LYS A 136 -14.65 3.93 -12.47
C LYS A 136 -13.42 4.56 -13.11
N TYR A 137 -13.46 4.85 -14.41
CA TYR A 137 -12.37 5.51 -15.13
C TYR A 137 -11.96 6.84 -14.49
N ILE A 138 -12.93 7.72 -14.21
CA ILE A 138 -12.67 9.02 -13.58
C ILE A 138 -12.06 8.87 -12.18
N ALA A 139 -12.54 7.89 -11.40
CA ALA A 139 -11.99 7.59 -10.08
C ALA A 139 -10.54 7.05 -10.17
N HIS A 140 -10.25 6.19 -11.15
CA HIS A 140 -8.89 5.70 -11.42
C HIS A 140 -7.95 6.77 -11.98
N ALA A 141 -8.46 7.82 -12.61
CA ALA A 141 -7.69 9.02 -12.94
C ALA A 141 -7.31 9.85 -11.69
N GLY A 142 -7.84 9.49 -10.51
CA GLY A 142 -7.50 10.10 -9.22
C GLY A 142 -8.19 11.45 -8.95
N ILE A 143 -9.18 11.83 -9.76
CA ILE A 143 -9.86 13.12 -9.64
C ILE A 143 -10.82 13.16 -8.45
N SER A 144 -11.66 12.14 -8.31
CA SER A 144 -12.74 12.10 -7.32
C SER A 144 -13.04 10.67 -6.88
N GLY A 145 -13.89 10.52 -5.86
CA GLY A 145 -14.44 9.21 -5.52
C GLY A 145 -15.41 8.70 -6.61
N ARG A 146 -15.69 7.40 -6.65
CA ARG A 146 -16.59 6.82 -7.66
C ARG A 146 -18.02 7.40 -7.63
N ARG A 147 -18.53 7.76 -6.44
CA ARG A 147 -19.88 8.36 -6.27
C ARG A 147 -19.92 9.80 -6.78
N GLU A 148 -18.97 10.61 -6.36
CA GLU A 148 -18.79 11.99 -6.84
C GLU A 148 -18.53 12.03 -8.35
N ALA A 149 -17.76 11.07 -8.89
CA ALA A 149 -17.58 10.91 -10.33
C ALA A 149 -18.91 10.62 -11.04
N ALA A 150 -19.79 9.82 -10.45
CA ALA A 150 -21.11 9.54 -11.03
C ALA A 150 -22.01 10.79 -11.04
N GLU A 151 -21.98 11.60 -9.99
CA GLU A 151 -22.68 12.89 -9.95
C GLU A 151 -22.14 13.86 -11.00
N THR A 152 -20.81 13.92 -11.14
CA THR A 152 -20.14 14.77 -12.14
C THR A 152 -20.49 14.37 -13.58
N VAL A 153 -20.64 13.07 -13.84
CA VAL A 153 -21.09 12.54 -15.13
C VAL A 153 -22.54 12.93 -15.39
N LYS A 154 -23.44 12.73 -14.41
CA LYS A 154 -24.86 13.11 -14.52
C LYS A 154 -25.06 14.61 -14.76
N ALA A 155 -24.15 15.45 -14.23
CA ALA A 155 -24.16 16.89 -14.44
C ALA A 155 -23.66 17.33 -15.84
N GLY A 156 -23.29 16.39 -16.74
CA GLY A 156 -22.86 16.72 -18.11
C GLY A 156 -21.48 17.36 -18.20
N HIS A 157 -20.64 17.20 -17.18
CA HIS A 157 -19.30 17.78 -17.17
C HIS A 157 -18.23 16.90 -17.84
N VAL A 158 -18.61 15.71 -18.31
CA VAL A 158 -17.70 14.70 -18.86
C VAL A 158 -18.02 14.45 -20.33
N THR A 159 -16.99 14.49 -21.17
CA THR A 159 -17.08 14.09 -22.57
C THR A 159 -16.18 12.89 -22.85
N VAL A 160 -16.63 12.00 -23.74
CA VAL A 160 -15.88 10.82 -24.21
C VAL A 160 -15.79 10.93 -25.72
N ASN A 161 -14.57 10.97 -26.26
CA ASN A 161 -14.32 11.12 -27.71
C ASN A 161 -15.02 12.35 -28.36
N GLY A 162 -15.39 13.35 -27.56
CA GLY A 162 -16.09 14.56 -28.02
C GLY A 162 -17.56 14.62 -27.60
N ASP A 163 -18.19 13.47 -27.31
CA ASP A 163 -19.61 13.39 -26.98
C ASP A 163 -19.85 13.53 -25.48
N THR A 164 -20.87 14.30 -25.09
CA THR A 164 -21.24 14.45 -23.68
C THR A 164 -21.99 13.23 -23.21
N VAL A 165 -21.44 12.53 -22.22
CA VAL A 165 -22.03 11.31 -21.66
C VAL A 165 -22.63 11.63 -20.30
N LEU A 166 -23.92 11.33 -20.12
CA LEU A 166 -24.65 11.54 -18.86
C LEU A 166 -24.82 10.26 -18.05
N GLU A 167 -24.49 9.10 -18.63
CA GLU A 167 -24.63 7.81 -17.98
C GLU A 167 -23.34 7.40 -17.25
N PRO A 168 -23.32 7.31 -15.91
CA PRO A 168 -22.12 6.90 -15.16
C PRO A 168 -21.65 5.46 -15.46
N GLY A 169 -22.57 4.62 -15.93
CA GLY A 169 -22.34 3.24 -16.31
C GLY A 169 -21.73 3.04 -17.70
N TYR A 170 -21.64 4.11 -18.50
CA TYR A 170 -21.11 4.07 -19.86
C TYR A 170 -19.74 3.40 -19.90
N LYS A 171 -19.56 2.42 -20.78
CA LYS A 171 -18.33 1.63 -20.86
C LYS A 171 -17.31 2.35 -21.75
N VAL A 172 -16.20 2.77 -21.14
CA VAL A 172 -15.05 3.38 -21.81
C VAL A 172 -13.94 2.35 -22.00
N LYS A 173 -13.34 2.34 -23.20
CA LYS A 173 -12.13 1.60 -23.54
C LYS A 173 -10.91 2.43 -23.14
N TYR A 174 -9.77 1.76 -22.95
CA TYR A 174 -8.50 2.45 -22.67
C TYR A 174 -8.04 3.40 -23.78
N LYS A 175 -8.49 3.18 -25.03
CA LYS A 175 -8.18 4.02 -26.18
C LYS A 175 -9.06 5.28 -26.25
N ASP A 176 -10.16 5.33 -25.51
CA ASP A 176 -11.09 6.45 -25.55
C ASP A 176 -10.50 7.68 -24.83
N VAL A 177 -10.74 8.86 -25.40
CA VAL A 177 -10.31 10.14 -24.84
C VAL A 177 -11.42 10.66 -23.93
N VAL A 178 -11.24 10.48 -22.62
CA VAL A 178 -12.16 11.02 -21.61
C VAL A 178 -11.69 12.40 -21.17
N ARG A 179 -12.58 13.38 -21.21
CA ARG A 179 -12.32 14.75 -20.77
C ARG A 179 -13.29 15.16 -19.66
N LEU A 180 -12.76 15.82 -18.64
CA LEU A 180 -13.56 16.47 -17.59
C LEU A 180 -13.39 17.97 -17.71
N LYS A 181 -14.48 18.71 -17.93
CA LYS A 181 -14.48 20.18 -18.12
C LYS A 181 -13.41 20.61 -19.14
N GLY A 182 -13.30 19.87 -20.25
CA GLY A 182 -12.34 20.11 -21.34
C GLY A 182 -10.90 19.62 -21.10
N LYS A 183 -10.54 19.13 -19.91
CA LYS A 183 -9.21 18.56 -19.63
C LYS A 183 -9.20 17.04 -19.84
N VAL A 184 -8.28 16.53 -20.67
CA VAL A 184 -8.09 15.09 -20.86
C VAL A 184 -7.66 14.44 -19.55
N LEU A 185 -8.38 13.41 -19.13
CA LEU A 185 -8.03 12.60 -17.98
C LEU A 185 -6.99 11.56 -18.35
N GLN A 186 -6.02 11.36 -17.47
CA GLN A 186 -5.03 10.29 -17.58
C GLN A 186 -5.22 9.33 -16.42
N LEU A 187 -5.20 8.04 -16.71
CA LEU A 187 -5.27 7.01 -15.67
C LEU A 187 -4.01 7.04 -14.82
N GLN A 188 -4.17 6.91 -13.50
CA GLN A 188 -3.04 6.70 -12.62
C GLN A 188 -2.58 5.25 -12.78
N VAL A 189 -1.55 5.04 -13.60
CA VAL A 189 -1.11 3.70 -13.99
C VAL A 189 -0.25 3.02 -12.91
N THR A 190 0.37 3.80 -12.02
CA THR A 190 1.28 3.23 -11.00
C THR A 190 0.50 2.90 -9.73
N PRO A 191 0.25 1.61 -9.42
CA PRO A 191 -0.38 1.25 -8.17
C PRO A 191 0.59 1.47 -7.00
N VAL A 192 0.10 2.07 -5.93
CA VAL A 192 0.82 2.34 -4.69
C VAL A 192 0.17 1.55 -3.57
N TYR A 193 1.00 0.92 -2.75
CA TYR A 193 0.55 0.08 -1.64
C TYR A 193 1.32 0.47 -0.38
N ILE A 194 0.60 0.91 0.64
CA ILE A 194 1.16 1.37 1.91
C ILE A 194 0.61 0.49 3.03
N LEU A 195 1.49 0.03 3.91
CA LEU A 195 1.13 -0.55 5.19
C LEU A 195 1.29 0.50 6.28
N LEU A 196 0.19 0.82 6.94
CA LEU A 196 0.12 1.75 8.06
C LEU A 196 -0.10 0.95 9.35
N ASN A 197 0.68 1.27 10.38
CA ASN A 197 0.35 0.86 11.74
C ASN A 197 -0.50 1.97 12.39
N LYS A 198 -1.82 1.87 12.20
CA LYS A 198 -2.79 2.91 12.59
C LYS A 198 -2.72 3.20 14.11
N PRO A 199 -2.59 4.47 14.52
CA PRO A 199 -2.71 4.90 15.91
C PRO A 199 -4.18 5.05 16.36
N LYS A 200 -4.38 5.23 17.67
CA LYS A 200 -5.69 5.60 18.23
C LYS A 200 -6.06 7.02 17.79
N ASP A 201 -7.35 7.35 17.81
CA ASP A 201 -7.88 8.68 17.48
C ASP A 201 -7.80 9.12 16.02
N TYR A 202 -7.63 8.16 15.12
CA TYR A 202 -7.71 8.39 13.67
C TYR A 202 -8.87 7.61 13.07
N ILE A 203 -9.58 8.19 12.11
CA ILE A 203 -10.68 7.54 11.39
C ILE A 203 -10.27 7.13 9.98
N CYS A 204 -10.88 6.05 9.48
CA CYS A 204 -10.62 5.49 8.15
C CYS A 204 -11.59 6.04 7.09
N THR A 205 -11.75 7.36 7.01
CA THR A 205 -12.54 8.03 5.97
C THR A 205 -11.65 8.87 5.06
N ALA A 206 -12.11 9.11 3.83
CA ALA A 206 -11.45 10.00 2.88
C ALA A 206 -11.84 11.47 3.09
N ASN A 207 -13.06 11.72 3.59
CA ASN A 207 -13.55 13.04 3.92
C ASN A 207 -14.32 12.95 5.24
N ASP A 208 -14.05 13.85 6.17
CA ASP A 208 -14.72 13.94 7.47
C ASP A 208 -15.31 15.35 7.64
N PRO A 209 -16.65 15.49 7.64
CA PRO A 209 -17.31 16.79 7.82
C PRO A 209 -16.99 17.47 9.16
N GLU A 210 -16.65 16.68 10.18
CA GLU A 210 -16.39 17.17 11.53
C GLU A 210 -14.91 17.51 11.79
N GLY A 211 -14.06 17.44 10.76
CA GLY A 211 -12.65 17.85 10.83
C GLY A 211 -11.78 16.96 11.72
N ARG A 212 -12.19 15.72 12.01
CA ARG A 212 -11.40 14.76 12.78
C ARG A 212 -10.19 14.26 11.99
N LYS A 213 -9.17 13.81 12.72
CA LYS A 213 -7.93 13.27 12.13
C LYS A 213 -8.22 11.98 11.35
N THR A 214 -7.79 11.95 10.09
CA THR A 214 -7.97 10.81 9.18
C THR A 214 -6.65 10.05 8.96
N VAL A 215 -6.73 8.76 8.67
CA VAL A 215 -5.54 7.97 8.33
C VAL A 215 -4.81 8.49 7.08
N LEU A 216 -5.49 9.24 6.22
CA LEU A 216 -4.88 9.90 5.06
C LEU A 216 -3.95 11.03 5.50
N ASP A 217 -4.24 11.71 6.61
CA ASP A 217 -3.37 12.75 7.16
C ASP A 217 -1.97 12.24 7.50
N ILE A 218 -1.88 10.98 7.93
CA ILE A 218 -0.62 10.33 8.28
C ILE A 218 0.26 10.08 7.04
N ILE A 219 -0.36 9.83 5.89
CA ILE A 219 0.33 9.48 4.64
C ILE A 219 0.35 10.62 3.61
N LYS A 220 -0.04 11.84 3.99
CA LYS A 220 -0.11 13.02 3.09
C LYS A 220 1.16 13.25 2.27
N ASN A 221 2.33 13.04 2.88
CA ASN A 221 3.62 13.26 2.25
C ASN A 221 4.22 12.00 1.60
N ALA A 222 3.48 10.88 1.59
CA ALA A 222 3.95 9.61 1.05
C ALA A 222 3.86 9.55 -0.48
N THR A 223 2.81 10.13 -1.05
CA THR A 223 2.51 10.07 -2.48
C THR A 223 1.63 11.24 -2.89
N THR A 224 1.75 11.65 -4.15
CA THR A 224 0.86 12.64 -4.78
C THR A 224 -0.44 12.01 -5.30
N GLN A 225 -0.52 10.67 -5.31
CA GLN A 225 -1.67 9.93 -5.82
C GLN A 225 -2.80 9.84 -4.80
N ARG A 226 -4.03 9.66 -5.30
CA ARG A 226 -5.22 9.54 -4.46
C ARG A 226 -5.26 8.15 -3.80
N MET A 227 -5.08 8.11 -2.49
CA MET A 227 -5.08 6.87 -1.71
C MET A 227 -6.41 6.67 -0.97
N PHE A 228 -6.78 5.42 -0.73
CA PHE A 228 -7.90 5.05 0.13
C PHE A 228 -7.57 3.84 1.00
N PRO A 229 -8.15 3.74 2.20
CA PRO A 229 -7.94 2.61 3.09
C PRO A 229 -8.63 1.34 2.55
N VAL A 230 -7.95 0.21 2.70
CA VAL A 230 -8.49 -1.12 2.41
C VAL A 230 -9.23 -1.62 3.65
N GLY A 231 -10.54 -1.47 3.62
CA GLY A 231 -11.41 -1.73 4.76
C GLY A 231 -11.33 -0.62 5.80
N ARG A 232 -11.85 -0.90 7.00
CA ARG A 232 -11.94 0.08 8.07
C ARG A 232 -11.39 -0.49 9.39
N LEU A 233 -10.90 0.42 10.22
CA LEU A 233 -10.64 0.19 11.64
C LEU A 233 -11.37 1.30 12.39
N ASP A 234 -11.97 0.96 13.52
CA ASP A 234 -12.63 1.97 14.36
C ASP A 234 -11.62 3.01 14.87
N ARG A 235 -12.12 4.17 15.29
CA ARG A 235 -11.32 5.28 15.81
C ARG A 235 -10.33 4.83 16.89
N ASN A 236 -10.82 4.04 17.85
CA ASN A 236 -10.06 3.57 19.01
C ASN A 236 -9.28 2.27 18.75
N THR A 237 -9.48 1.66 17.57
CA THR A 237 -8.81 0.42 17.17
C THR A 237 -7.48 0.76 16.49
N THR A 238 -6.42 0.05 16.89
CA THR A 238 -5.07 0.26 16.35
C THR A 238 -4.64 -0.91 15.47
N GLY A 239 -3.50 -0.76 14.79
CA GLY A 239 -2.82 -1.88 14.14
C GLY A 239 -2.78 -1.76 12.62
N VAL A 240 -2.59 -2.89 11.96
CA VAL A 240 -2.31 -2.98 10.52
C VAL A 240 -3.50 -2.46 9.72
N LEU A 241 -3.25 -1.49 8.85
CA LEU A 241 -4.17 -1.01 7.82
C LEU A 241 -3.41 -0.88 6.50
N ILE A 242 -4.01 -1.37 5.42
CA ILE A 242 -3.44 -1.20 4.08
C ILE A 242 -4.12 0.02 3.44
N LEU A 243 -3.36 0.85 2.75
CA LEU A 243 -3.87 1.93 1.91
C LEU A 243 -3.36 1.72 0.49
N THR A 244 -4.22 1.94 -0.50
CA THR A 244 -3.89 1.79 -1.92
C THR A 244 -4.71 2.73 -2.79
N ASN A 245 -4.25 2.95 -4.03
CA ASN A 245 -5.04 3.50 -5.12
C ASN A 245 -5.60 2.40 -6.06
N ASP A 246 -5.24 1.13 -5.83
CA ASP A 246 -5.71 -0.04 -6.58
C ASP A 246 -7.07 -0.53 -6.04
N GLY A 247 -8.15 -0.10 -6.69
CA GLY A 247 -9.51 -0.40 -6.27
C GLY A 247 -9.85 -1.89 -6.38
N ASP A 248 -9.29 -2.58 -7.36
CA ASP A 248 -9.57 -3.99 -7.60
C ASP A 248 -8.95 -4.86 -6.51
N LEU A 249 -7.71 -4.56 -6.10
CA LEU A 249 -7.09 -5.24 -4.95
C LEU A 249 -7.83 -4.92 -3.65
N ALA A 250 -8.21 -3.66 -3.45
CA ALA A 250 -8.95 -3.26 -2.24
C ALA A 250 -10.29 -3.99 -2.12
N GLN A 251 -11.04 -4.14 -3.23
CA GLN A 251 -12.27 -4.91 -3.27
C GLN A 251 -12.02 -6.38 -2.93
N LYS A 252 -10.99 -7.00 -3.52
CA LYS A 252 -10.61 -8.39 -3.22
C LYS A 252 -10.27 -8.62 -1.75
N LEU A 253 -9.62 -7.66 -1.11
CA LEU A 253 -9.21 -7.78 0.29
C LEU A 253 -10.34 -7.50 1.30
N THR A 254 -11.43 -6.87 0.86
CA THR A 254 -12.53 -6.42 1.75
C THR A 254 -13.83 -7.18 1.53
N HIS A 255 -14.06 -7.74 0.35
CA HIS A 255 -15.30 -8.40 0.04
C HIS A 255 -15.44 -9.73 0.83
N PRO A 256 -16.59 -9.99 1.48
CA PRO A 256 -16.78 -11.16 2.35
C PRO A 256 -16.50 -12.50 1.67
N SER A 257 -16.83 -12.65 0.38
CA SER A 257 -16.65 -13.90 -0.38
C SER A 257 -15.22 -14.40 -0.49
N TYR A 258 -14.24 -13.55 -0.18
CA TYR A 258 -12.83 -13.90 -0.24
C TYR A 258 -12.26 -14.33 1.11
N GLU A 259 -13.08 -14.27 2.18
CA GLU A 259 -12.77 -14.80 3.52
C GLU A 259 -11.37 -14.42 4.02
N ILE A 260 -11.00 -13.16 3.77
CA ILE A 260 -9.65 -12.68 4.08
C ILE A 260 -9.49 -12.56 5.59
N LYS A 261 -8.66 -13.46 6.13
CA LYS A 261 -8.34 -13.57 7.55
C LYS A 261 -7.70 -12.29 8.12
N LYS A 262 -8.15 -11.93 9.31
CA LYS A 262 -7.68 -10.83 10.14
C LYS A 262 -7.39 -11.39 11.52
N ILE A 263 -6.26 -11.03 12.11
CA ILE A 263 -5.92 -11.43 13.47
C ILE A 263 -5.89 -10.18 14.34
N TYR A 264 -6.60 -10.26 15.47
CA TYR A 264 -6.66 -9.21 16.46
C TYR A 264 -6.09 -9.72 17.79
N GLU A 265 -5.38 -8.82 18.46
CA GLU A 265 -5.07 -8.91 19.89
C GLU A 265 -6.09 -8.05 20.63
N VAL A 266 -6.75 -8.65 21.60
CA VAL A 266 -7.83 -8.04 22.38
C VAL A 266 -7.42 -8.07 23.84
N THR A 267 -7.42 -6.91 24.49
CA THR A 267 -7.25 -6.78 25.93
C THR A 267 -8.58 -6.46 26.56
N LEU A 268 -8.99 -7.29 27.51
CA LEU A 268 -10.26 -7.21 28.19
C LEU A 268 -10.10 -6.69 29.62
N ASP A 269 -11.21 -6.27 30.21
CA ASP A 269 -11.31 -5.82 31.60
C ASP A 269 -11.05 -6.95 32.62
N LYS A 270 -11.48 -8.17 32.30
CA LYS A 270 -11.33 -9.35 33.17
C LYS A 270 -10.82 -10.59 32.42
N PRO A 271 -10.28 -11.61 33.12
CA PRO A 271 -9.84 -12.86 32.51
C PRO A 271 -10.99 -13.60 31.82
N VAL A 272 -10.73 -14.13 30.62
CA VAL A 272 -11.74 -14.94 29.90
C VAL A 272 -11.72 -16.37 30.40
N THR A 273 -12.90 -16.95 30.57
CA THR A 273 -13.03 -18.36 30.95
C THR A 273 -12.77 -19.28 29.76
N LYS A 274 -12.42 -20.54 30.03
CA LYS A 274 -12.25 -21.53 28.96
C LYS A 274 -13.57 -21.83 28.24
N ALA A 275 -14.69 -21.83 28.97
CA ALA A 275 -16.02 -22.05 28.41
C ALA A 275 -16.36 -20.96 27.38
N ASP A 276 -16.14 -19.69 27.72
CA ASP A 276 -16.41 -18.58 26.79
C ASP A 276 -15.52 -18.64 25.54
N MET A 277 -14.26 -19.08 25.68
CA MET A 277 -13.38 -19.30 24.53
C MET A 277 -13.92 -20.40 23.61
N GLU A 278 -14.48 -21.46 24.17
CA GLU A 278 -15.13 -22.53 23.41
C GLU A 278 -16.42 -22.03 22.74
N SER A 279 -17.22 -21.20 23.41
CA SER A 279 -18.40 -20.54 22.83
C SER A 279 -18.03 -19.62 21.66
N ILE A 280 -16.97 -18.81 21.78
CA ILE A 280 -16.50 -17.94 20.68
C ILE A 280 -16.06 -18.76 19.45
N ALA A 281 -15.44 -19.92 19.69
CA ALA A 281 -14.99 -20.82 18.62
C ALA A 281 -16.15 -21.60 17.98
N ALA A 282 -17.14 -22.02 18.78
CA ALA A 282 -18.36 -22.69 18.29
C ALA A 282 -19.27 -21.71 17.54
N GLY A 283 -19.29 -20.45 17.98
CA GLY A 283 -20.06 -19.35 17.43
C GLY A 283 -21.09 -18.81 18.41
N VAL A 284 -21.46 -17.54 18.21
CA VAL A 284 -22.40 -16.79 19.03
C VAL A 284 -23.46 -16.12 18.14
N GLU A 285 -24.69 -16.06 18.63
CA GLU A 285 -25.78 -15.33 17.95
C GLU A 285 -25.72 -13.86 18.38
N LEU A 286 -25.47 -12.96 17.42
CA LEU A 286 -25.51 -11.51 17.64
C LEU A 286 -26.79 -10.93 17.02
N GLU A 287 -27.08 -9.65 17.32
CA GLU A 287 -28.25 -8.93 16.81
C GLU A 287 -28.40 -8.97 15.28
N ASP A 288 -27.29 -9.01 14.54
CA ASP A 288 -27.27 -9.06 13.09
C ASP A 288 -27.07 -10.49 12.53
N GLY A 289 -27.17 -11.52 13.38
CA GLY A 289 -27.07 -12.95 13.05
C GLY A 289 -25.80 -13.67 13.55
N PHE A 290 -25.77 -15.00 13.43
CA PHE A 290 -24.68 -15.89 13.82
C PHE A 290 -23.26 -15.44 13.38
N ILE A 291 -22.26 -15.63 14.25
CA ILE A 291 -20.85 -15.45 13.93
C ILE A 291 -19.98 -16.45 14.69
N ALA A 292 -18.96 -17.00 14.04
CA ALA A 292 -17.92 -17.80 14.68
C ALA A 292 -16.52 -17.23 14.42
N ALA A 293 -15.64 -17.35 15.40
CA ALA A 293 -14.22 -17.05 15.21
C ALA A 293 -13.53 -18.23 14.49
N ASP A 294 -12.63 -17.93 13.56
CA ASP A 294 -11.84 -18.97 12.87
C ASP A 294 -10.87 -19.67 13.83
N ALA A 295 -10.31 -18.89 14.75
CA ALA A 295 -9.46 -19.36 15.84
C ALA A 295 -9.50 -18.35 16.99
N VAL A 296 -9.44 -18.85 18.22
CA VAL A 296 -9.37 -18.02 19.42
C VAL A 296 -8.45 -18.67 20.44
N SER A 297 -7.61 -17.89 21.11
CA SER A 297 -6.56 -18.45 21.95
C SER A 297 -5.97 -17.40 22.90
N TYR A 298 -5.49 -17.85 24.07
CA TYR A 298 -4.78 -16.99 25.03
C TYR A 298 -3.40 -16.64 24.47
N LEU A 299 -3.01 -15.36 24.52
CA LEU A 299 -1.66 -14.95 24.11
C LEU A 299 -0.59 -15.31 25.15
N SER A 300 -1.00 -15.36 26.41
CA SER A 300 -0.12 -15.52 27.55
C SER A 300 -0.72 -16.57 28.48
N ASN A 301 0.12 -17.45 28.99
CA ASN A 301 -0.30 -18.45 29.97
C ASN A 301 -0.57 -17.81 31.35
N THR A 302 0.01 -16.65 31.62
CA THR A 302 -0.10 -15.94 32.91
C THR A 302 -1.28 -14.97 32.92
N SER A 303 -1.52 -14.26 31.81
CA SER A 303 -2.56 -13.23 31.71
C SER A 303 -3.68 -13.68 30.76
N LYS A 304 -4.75 -14.23 31.33
CA LYS A 304 -5.91 -14.74 30.59
C LYS A 304 -6.90 -13.64 30.13
N ASN A 305 -6.56 -12.38 30.29
CA ASN A 305 -7.34 -11.22 29.81
C ASN A 305 -6.86 -10.70 28.44
N VAL A 306 -5.80 -11.29 27.86
CA VAL A 306 -5.30 -10.94 26.53
C VAL A 306 -5.54 -12.10 25.56
N ILE A 307 -6.44 -11.88 24.61
CA ILE A 307 -6.96 -12.90 23.69
C ILE A 307 -6.57 -12.57 22.26
N GLY A 308 -6.18 -13.61 21.53
CA GLY A 308 -5.90 -13.56 20.10
C GLY A 308 -7.09 -14.16 19.38
N ILE A 309 -7.70 -13.40 18.48
CA ILE A 309 -8.87 -13.83 17.72
C ILE A 309 -8.59 -13.66 16.23
N GLU A 310 -8.80 -14.74 15.48
CA GLU A 310 -8.78 -14.77 14.02
C GLU A 310 -10.21 -14.75 13.49
N ILE A 311 -10.48 -13.86 12.55
CA ILE A 311 -11.80 -13.73 11.94
C ILE A 311 -11.67 -13.25 10.48
N HIS A 312 -12.43 -13.86 9.58
CA HIS A 312 -12.53 -13.44 8.19
C HIS A 312 -13.67 -12.40 7.97
N SER A 313 -14.65 -12.35 8.87
CA SER A 313 -15.76 -11.38 8.81
C SER A 313 -15.29 -9.92 8.91
N GLY A 314 -16.02 -9.03 8.25
CA GLY A 314 -15.82 -7.57 8.22
C GLY A 314 -16.99 -6.78 8.81
N ARG A 315 -17.91 -7.44 9.53
CA ARG A 315 -19.10 -6.79 10.14
C ARG A 315 -18.69 -5.69 11.13
N ASN A 316 -19.56 -4.71 11.32
CA ASN A 316 -19.27 -3.56 12.16
C ASN A 316 -18.96 -4.01 13.60
N ARG A 317 -17.82 -3.54 14.14
CA ARG A 317 -17.36 -3.78 15.52
C ARG A 317 -17.43 -5.25 15.96
N ILE A 318 -17.31 -6.20 15.03
CA ILE A 318 -17.66 -7.61 15.28
C ILE A 318 -16.90 -8.23 16.47
N VAL A 319 -15.60 -7.96 16.58
CA VAL A 319 -14.78 -8.47 17.69
C VAL A 319 -15.26 -7.92 19.02
N ARG A 320 -15.62 -6.63 19.08
CA ARG A 320 -16.12 -6.03 20.33
C ARG A 320 -17.46 -6.63 20.72
N ARG A 321 -18.37 -6.76 19.76
CA ARG A 321 -19.72 -7.31 20.00
C ARG A 321 -19.69 -8.76 20.48
N ILE A 322 -18.77 -9.58 19.97
CA ILE A 322 -18.56 -10.96 20.46
C ILE A 322 -18.23 -10.96 21.96
N PHE A 323 -17.27 -10.13 22.40
CA PHE A 323 -16.88 -10.08 23.81
C PHE A 323 -17.92 -9.38 24.69
N GLU A 324 -18.53 -8.29 24.20
CA GLU A 324 -19.60 -7.55 24.90
C GLU A 324 -20.82 -8.45 25.13
N HIS A 325 -21.20 -9.30 24.17
CA HIS A 325 -22.28 -10.29 24.30
C HIS A 325 -22.04 -11.29 25.44
N LEU A 326 -20.77 -11.65 25.69
CA LEU A 326 -20.37 -12.54 26.77
C LEU A 326 -20.07 -11.79 28.08
N GLY A 327 -20.39 -10.49 28.14
CA GLY A 327 -20.25 -9.66 29.33
C GLY A 327 -18.81 -9.20 29.61
N TYR A 328 -17.97 -9.05 28.57
CA TYR A 328 -16.60 -8.53 28.67
C TYR A 328 -16.47 -7.16 28.01
N ASP A 329 -15.67 -6.28 28.62
CA ASP A 329 -15.38 -4.96 28.07
C ASP A 329 -14.03 -4.92 27.35
N VAL A 330 -14.04 -4.54 26.08
CA VAL A 330 -12.82 -4.44 25.27
C VAL A 330 -12.07 -3.13 25.54
N ARG A 331 -11.05 -3.20 26.40
CA ARG A 331 -10.14 -2.09 26.76
C ARG A 331 -9.19 -1.72 25.62
N HIS A 332 -8.59 -2.71 24.96
CA HIS A 332 -7.72 -2.49 23.81
C HIS A 332 -8.05 -3.47 22.70
N LEU A 333 -8.05 -2.97 21.47
CA LEU A 333 -8.22 -3.78 20.27
C LEU A 333 -7.15 -3.38 19.27
N ASP A 334 -6.34 -4.34 18.87
CA ASP A 334 -5.25 -4.14 17.93
C ASP A 334 -5.27 -5.20 16.83
N ARG A 335 -5.37 -4.76 15.58
CA ARG A 335 -5.22 -5.67 14.44
C ARG A 335 -3.74 -5.94 14.19
N VAL A 336 -3.25 -7.09 14.61
CA VAL A 336 -1.84 -7.48 14.48
C VAL A 336 -1.50 -7.98 13.07
N MET A 337 -2.48 -8.56 12.38
CA MET A 337 -2.31 -9.11 11.03
C MET A 337 -3.53 -8.83 10.15
N PHE A 338 -3.29 -8.53 8.88
CA PHE A 338 -4.31 -8.45 7.84
C PHE A 338 -3.76 -8.99 6.51
N ALA A 339 -4.45 -9.96 5.89
CA ALA A 339 -4.06 -10.55 4.61
C ALA A 339 -2.59 -11.04 4.60
N ASN A 340 -2.18 -11.77 5.64
CA ASN A 340 -0.81 -12.25 5.88
C ASN A 340 0.26 -11.16 6.06
N LEU A 341 -0.12 -9.89 6.15
CA LEU A 341 0.79 -8.79 6.47
C LEU A 341 0.70 -8.44 7.95
N THR A 342 1.85 -8.11 8.53
CA THR A 342 1.98 -7.75 9.94
C THR A 342 2.55 -6.34 10.09
N LYS A 343 2.33 -5.75 11.26
CA LYS A 343 2.95 -4.46 11.67
C LYS A 343 4.43 -4.59 12.09
N LYS A 344 5.09 -5.71 11.78
CA LYS A 344 6.49 -5.94 12.16
C LYS A 344 7.38 -4.86 11.53
N ASN A 345 8.26 -4.27 12.35
CA ASN A 345 9.16 -3.18 11.97
C ASN A 345 8.45 -1.88 11.51
N VAL A 346 7.20 -1.66 11.93
CA VAL A 346 6.48 -0.41 11.67
C VAL A 346 5.93 0.10 13.01
N ASP A 347 6.51 1.18 13.53
CA ASP A 347 6.06 1.77 14.79
C ASP A 347 4.65 2.35 14.64
N ARG A 348 3.99 2.57 15.78
CA ARG A 348 2.65 3.16 15.82
C ARG A 348 2.65 4.54 15.15
N GLY A 349 1.67 4.80 14.29
CA GLY A 349 1.58 6.06 13.53
C GLY A 349 2.51 6.13 12.32
N LYS A 350 3.42 5.17 12.16
CA LYS A 350 4.31 5.09 11.00
C LYS A 350 3.75 4.16 9.94
N TRP A 351 4.28 4.31 8.73
CA TRP A 351 3.92 3.55 7.56
C TRP A 351 5.16 3.17 6.76
N ARG A 352 5.00 2.21 5.86
CA ARG A 352 6.00 1.84 4.85
C ARG A 352 5.31 1.43 3.56
N PHE A 353 6.03 1.52 2.44
CA PHE A 353 5.59 0.87 1.22
C PHE A 353 5.65 -0.66 1.37
N LEU A 354 4.71 -1.33 0.71
CA LEU A 354 4.77 -2.79 0.57
C LEU A 354 5.88 -3.17 -0.41
N ALA A 355 6.62 -4.20 -0.07
CA ALA A 355 7.59 -4.79 -0.97
C ALA A 355 6.88 -5.50 -2.12
N GLU A 356 7.52 -5.59 -3.28
CA GLU A 356 6.93 -6.22 -4.47
C GLU A 356 6.47 -7.67 -4.20
N LYS A 357 7.23 -8.41 -3.38
CA LYS A 357 6.87 -9.78 -2.94
C LYS A 357 5.56 -9.80 -2.15
N GLU A 358 5.35 -8.83 -1.25
CA GLU A 358 4.12 -8.70 -0.46
C GLU A 358 2.93 -8.36 -1.36
N VAL A 359 3.12 -7.43 -2.29
CA VAL A 359 2.08 -7.07 -3.28
C VAL A 359 1.70 -8.28 -4.13
N ARG A 360 2.68 -9.07 -4.57
CA ARG A 360 2.42 -10.31 -5.31
C ARG A 360 1.61 -11.28 -4.45
N LEU A 361 2.00 -11.52 -3.21
CA LEU A 361 1.23 -12.40 -2.31
C LEU A 361 -0.22 -11.95 -2.15
N LEU A 362 -0.48 -10.65 -2.02
CA LEU A 362 -1.85 -10.12 -1.95
C LEU A 362 -2.64 -10.37 -3.24
N LYS A 363 -2.02 -10.17 -4.41
CA LYS A 363 -2.69 -10.37 -5.71
C LYS A 363 -3.04 -11.83 -6.00
N PHE A 364 -2.26 -12.76 -5.45
CA PHE A 364 -2.41 -14.20 -5.68
C PHE A 364 -3.02 -14.96 -4.49
N LEU A 365 -3.41 -14.27 -3.41
CA LEU A 365 -3.86 -14.87 -2.14
C LEU A 365 -4.96 -15.94 -2.34
N ASN A 366 -5.85 -15.74 -3.32
CA ASN A 366 -7.02 -16.60 -3.55
C ASN A 366 -6.97 -17.45 -4.83
N LYS A 367 -6.00 -17.25 -5.72
CA LYS A 367 -5.88 -18.04 -6.97
C LYS A 367 -5.58 -19.52 -6.68
N SER A 368 -5.03 -19.82 -5.51
CA SER A 368 -4.71 -21.17 -5.04
C SER A 368 -5.92 -21.91 -4.43
N PHE A 369 -6.92 -21.18 -3.90
CA PHE A 369 -8.10 -21.76 -3.27
C PHE A 369 -9.19 -22.11 -4.29
N THR A 370 -9.37 -21.29 -5.33
CA THR A 370 -10.34 -21.56 -6.42
C THR A 370 -9.99 -22.78 -7.27
N ARG A 371 -8.75 -23.29 -7.19
CA ARG A 371 -8.31 -24.47 -7.96
C ARG A 371 -8.54 -25.79 -7.24
N LYS A 372 -9.08 -25.77 -6.02
CA LYS A 372 -9.23 -26.95 -5.14
C LYS A 372 -10.68 -27.40 -4.92
N SER A 373 -11.61 -27.04 -5.81
CA SER A 373 -13.02 -27.48 -5.77
C SER A 373 -13.45 -28.31 -6.98
N SER A 374 -12.53 -29.03 -7.60
CA SER A 374 -12.84 -30.03 -8.62
C SER A 374 -12.00 -31.29 -8.38
N LYS A 375 -12.40 -32.09 -7.40
CA LYS A 375 -12.13 -33.53 -7.34
C LYS A 375 -13.28 -34.20 -6.62
#